data_AF-A0A3D2WUU4-F1
#
_entry.id   AF-A0A3D2WUU4-F1
#
_cell.length_a   1.000
_cell.length_b   1.000
_cell.length_c   1.000
_cell.angle_alpha   90.00
_cell.angle_beta   90.00
_cell.angle_gamma   90.00
#
_symmetry.space_group_name_H-M   'P 1'
#
loop_
_entity.id
_entity.type
_entity.pdbx_description
1 polymer ?
#
loop_
_entity_poly.entity_id
_entity_poly.type
_entity_poly.pdbx_seq_one_letter_code
_entity_poly.pdbx_strand_id
1 'polypeptide(L)'
;MFQKKCVYLPVISLLIILTIFSCTKIPKRIGDWCVEIGPPGNEFYHVPEETTPQNIPPSDKLLHIVREFAPSYTEVTKWKMLNDSLYWIRAAAGFEKYDYTIFQDGTIQDITYRNDSTKTREKAYYLLIKDTKKTIPLEEVPSKALETIKVLFPDSEPRQTWIVSTFAGKRYLIVVEDMAFYARPDGQIQAARFTNSGGLEENYPDTGNEDEIIDEIMSEAKASLADCRNRFNIDNQIMRIKSKQLKPNSPFRFIIMGDSRSNADLWSTELKHIAVLKPKPYFVINSGDIVPRGLVKEYQEYFIPPLLDFDIPHLTAIGNHDFGYQRKALEYRYLFGDNSLNYYFDYGGYRFIMVDNVTAVQPLTETIDWLDSVLSEAPENFHKIVVAHSPFGNVEKWLY
;
A
#
# COMPACT_ATOMS: atom_id res chain seq x y z
N MET A 1 18.29 -70.40 48.27
CA MET A 1 18.22 -69.06 48.88
C MET A 1 18.56 -68.03 47.81
N PHE A 2 17.55 -67.28 47.36
CA PHE A 2 17.53 -66.02 46.58
C PHE A 2 18.57 -65.81 45.44
N GLN A 3 18.16 -66.01 44.18
CA GLN A 3 17.74 -64.96 43.22
C GLN A 3 18.78 -63.86 42.93
N LYS A 4 19.52 -64.01 41.82
CA LYS A 4 19.95 -62.88 40.98
C LYS A 4 19.22 -62.97 39.64
N LYS A 5 18.33 -62.00 39.42
CA LYS A 5 17.71 -61.71 38.13
C LYS A 5 18.73 -60.98 37.25
N CYS A 6 18.84 -61.34 35.98
CA CYS A 6 18.94 -60.34 34.92
C CYS A 6 18.44 -60.98 33.62
N VAL A 7 17.31 -60.44 33.16
CA VAL A 7 16.50 -60.91 32.04
C VAL A 7 16.97 -60.18 30.78
N TYR A 8 16.99 -60.93 29.68
CA TYR A 8 17.11 -60.47 28.30
C TYR A 8 16.15 -59.30 27.99
N LEU A 9 16.65 -58.24 27.34
CA LEU A 9 15.79 -57.30 26.61
C LEU A 9 16.09 -57.42 25.10
N PRO A 10 15.08 -57.64 24.24
CA PRO A 10 15.22 -57.46 22.81
C PRO A 10 14.89 -56.01 22.39
N VAL A 11 15.42 -55.67 21.22
CA VAL A 11 15.21 -54.46 20.41
C VAL A 11 13.71 -54.19 20.15
N ILE A 12 13.29 -52.92 20.07
CA ILE A 12 12.38 -52.32 19.05
C ILE A 12 12.29 -50.78 19.24
N SER A 13 12.81 -50.08 18.23
CA SER A 13 12.35 -48.87 17.52
C SER A 13 11.51 -47.74 18.17
N LEU A 14 11.97 -46.51 17.84
CA LEU A 14 11.21 -45.31 17.42
C LEU A 14 10.46 -44.48 18.48
N LEU A 15 10.88 -43.22 18.67
CA LEU A 15 10.01 -42.06 18.95
C LEU A 15 10.81 -40.77 18.70
N ILE A 16 10.72 -40.24 17.48
CA ILE A 16 10.01 -39.00 17.12
C ILE A 16 10.47 -37.82 17.99
N ILE A 17 11.49 -37.11 17.51
CA ILE A 17 11.73 -35.71 17.88
C ILE A 17 10.66 -34.91 17.15
N LEU A 18 9.57 -34.60 17.86
CA LEU A 18 8.57 -33.63 17.40
C LEU A 18 9.15 -32.24 17.62
N THR A 19 9.66 -31.65 16.55
CA THR A 19 9.86 -30.22 16.42
C THR A 19 8.51 -29.54 16.72
N ILE A 20 8.47 -28.77 17.81
CA ILE A 20 7.41 -27.82 18.07
C ILE A 20 7.58 -26.72 17.03
N PHE A 21 6.98 -26.91 15.84
CA PHE A 21 6.65 -25.79 14.99
C PHE A 21 5.62 -24.97 15.77
N SER A 22 6.04 -23.77 16.21
CA SER A 22 5.11 -22.72 16.60
C SER A 22 4.34 -22.30 15.35
N CYS A 23 3.34 -23.10 14.95
CA CYS A 23 2.25 -22.62 14.12
C CYS A 23 1.36 -21.81 15.05
N THR A 24 1.69 -20.53 15.23
CA THR A 24 0.72 -19.58 15.77
C THR A 24 -0.53 -19.71 14.90
N LYS A 25 -1.65 -20.12 15.50
CA LYS A 25 -2.93 -20.20 14.78
C LYS A 25 -3.18 -18.86 14.10
N ILE A 26 -3.56 -18.92 12.83
CA ILE A 26 -4.00 -17.76 12.06
C ILE A 26 -5.07 -17.02 12.87
N PRO A 27 -4.90 -15.71 13.14
CA PRO A 27 -5.90 -14.95 13.86
C PRO A 27 -7.18 -14.86 13.02
N LYS A 28 -8.35 -15.01 13.65
CA LYS A 28 -9.65 -14.84 12.97
C LYS A 28 -9.99 -13.37 12.70
N ARG A 29 -9.31 -12.43 13.35
CA ARG A 29 -9.50 -10.98 13.22
C ARG A 29 -8.18 -10.23 13.38
N ILE A 30 -8.06 -9.11 12.67
CA ILE A 30 -6.96 -8.13 12.75
C ILE A 30 -7.59 -6.74 12.77
N GLY A 31 -7.66 -6.11 13.94
CA GLY A 31 -8.44 -4.88 14.09
C GLY A 31 -9.90 -5.09 13.65
N ASP A 32 -10.38 -4.25 12.75
CA ASP A 32 -11.73 -4.34 12.17
C ASP A 32 -11.86 -5.38 11.06
N TRP A 33 -10.76 -6.02 10.64
CA TRP A 33 -10.74 -6.96 9.53
C TRP A 33 -11.01 -8.40 10.00
N CYS A 34 -11.94 -9.08 9.33
CA CYS A 34 -12.16 -10.53 9.49
C CYS A 34 -11.18 -11.29 8.58
N VAL A 35 -10.60 -12.36 9.12
CA VAL A 35 -9.72 -13.24 8.35
C VAL A 35 -10.46 -14.54 8.06
N GLU A 36 -10.91 -14.67 6.82
CA GLU A 36 -11.66 -15.83 6.34
C GLU A 36 -10.75 -16.71 5.47
N ILE A 37 -10.48 -17.92 5.94
CA ILE A 37 -9.73 -18.91 5.16
C ILE A 37 -10.75 -19.74 4.38
N GLY A 38 -10.90 -19.41 3.10
CA GLY A 38 -11.70 -20.21 2.18
C GLY A 38 -11.00 -21.52 1.79
N PRO A 39 -11.74 -22.55 1.34
CA PRO A 39 -11.23 -23.65 0.54
C PRO A 39 -10.59 -23.13 -0.77
N PRO A 40 -9.82 -23.96 -1.48
CA PRO A 40 -9.11 -23.54 -2.68
C PRO A 40 -10.08 -23.18 -3.82
N GLY A 41 -10.46 -21.90 -3.93
CA GLY A 41 -11.25 -21.38 -5.04
C GLY A 41 -12.42 -20.50 -4.63
N ASN A 42 -13.00 -19.82 -5.62
CA ASN A 42 -14.01 -18.76 -5.54
C ASN A 42 -15.40 -19.22 -5.04
N GLU A 43 -15.51 -20.37 -4.39
CA GLU A 43 -16.78 -21.01 -4.01
C GLU A 43 -17.57 -20.28 -2.91
N PHE A 44 -16.99 -19.22 -2.33
CA PHE A 44 -17.66 -18.27 -1.43
C PHE A 44 -17.74 -16.84 -1.97
N TYR A 45 -17.24 -16.58 -3.18
CA TYR A 45 -17.40 -15.26 -3.79
C TYR A 45 -18.82 -15.15 -4.37
N HIS A 46 -19.72 -14.60 -3.56
CA HIS A 46 -20.94 -14.02 -4.07
C HIS A 46 -20.58 -12.64 -4.62
N VAL A 47 -20.79 -12.44 -5.92
CA VAL A 47 -20.74 -11.11 -6.52
C VAL A 47 -21.62 -10.21 -5.65
N PRO A 48 -21.08 -9.14 -5.04
CA PRO A 48 -21.92 -8.20 -4.31
C PRO A 48 -23.04 -7.77 -5.25
N GLU A 49 -24.29 -7.89 -4.82
CA GLU A 49 -25.39 -7.32 -5.59
C GLU A 49 -25.02 -5.87 -5.92
N GLU A 50 -25.25 -5.44 -7.16
CA GLU A 50 -25.05 -4.04 -7.53
C GLU A 50 -25.95 -3.20 -6.61
N THR A 51 -25.38 -2.70 -5.51
CA THR A 51 -26.04 -1.74 -4.67
C THR A 51 -26.15 -0.50 -5.53
N THR A 52 -27.32 -0.29 -6.11
CA THR A 52 -27.65 1.00 -6.70
C THR A 52 -27.48 1.99 -5.56
N PRO A 53 -26.50 2.92 -5.61
CA PRO A 53 -26.26 3.81 -4.49
C PRO A 53 -27.57 4.55 -4.23
N GLN A 54 -28.19 4.29 -3.06
CA GLN A 54 -29.37 5.04 -2.70
C GLN A 54 -28.95 6.50 -2.63
N ASN A 55 -29.62 7.37 -3.37
CA ASN A 55 -29.25 8.78 -3.46
C ASN A 55 -29.75 9.54 -2.21
N ILE A 56 -29.28 9.11 -1.03
CA ILE A 56 -29.66 9.68 0.26
C ILE A 56 -28.81 10.95 0.47
N PRO A 57 -29.43 12.14 0.62
CA PRO A 57 -28.67 13.37 0.82
C PRO A 57 -27.91 13.37 2.16
N PRO A 58 -26.79 14.10 2.28
CA PRO A 58 -26.09 14.29 3.54
C PRO A 58 -27.01 14.88 4.61
N SER A 59 -26.87 14.44 5.85
CA SER A 59 -27.64 15.00 6.97
C SER A 59 -27.22 16.43 7.30
N ASP A 60 -28.10 17.16 7.99
CA ASP A 60 -27.79 18.53 8.47
C ASP A 60 -26.54 18.58 9.35
N LYS A 61 -26.25 17.50 10.09
CA LYS A 61 -25.02 17.36 10.88
C LYS A 61 -23.78 17.43 9.98
N LEU A 62 -23.75 16.66 8.89
CA LEU A 62 -22.61 16.65 7.97
C LEU A 62 -22.47 18.00 7.26
N LEU A 63 -23.59 18.60 6.84
CA LEU A 63 -23.59 19.92 6.22
C LEU A 63 -23.15 21.03 7.19
N HIS A 64 -23.47 20.91 8.49
CA HIS A 64 -22.96 21.83 9.51
C HIS A 64 -21.44 21.71 9.64
N ILE A 65 -20.88 20.51 9.77
CA ILE A 65 -19.43 20.30 9.81
C ILE A 65 -18.74 20.93 8.59
N VAL A 66 -19.28 20.71 7.38
CA VAL A 66 -18.73 21.32 6.16
C VAL A 66 -18.78 22.85 6.22
N ARG A 67 -19.85 23.45 6.73
CA ARG A 67 -19.97 24.92 6.87
C ARG A 67 -19.01 25.50 7.90
N GLU A 68 -18.68 24.79 8.98
CA GLU A 68 -17.70 25.24 9.97
C GLU A 68 -16.27 25.19 9.44
N PHE A 69 -15.95 24.19 8.61
CA PHE A 69 -14.62 24.03 8.04
C PHE A 69 -14.39 24.84 6.76
N ALA A 70 -15.41 25.03 5.94
CA ALA A 70 -15.29 25.78 4.70
C ALA A 70 -15.33 27.28 4.96
N PRO A 71 -14.67 28.12 4.13
CA PRO A 71 -14.81 29.56 4.27
C PRO A 71 -16.27 29.99 4.12
N SER A 72 -16.70 30.97 4.91
CA SER A 72 -18.11 31.41 4.99
C SER A 72 -18.69 31.99 3.69
N TYR A 73 -17.84 32.34 2.72
CA TYR A 73 -18.23 32.80 1.39
C TYR A 73 -18.47 31.66 0.40
N THR A 74 -18.27 30.41 0.81
CA THR A 74 -18.51 29.22 -0.01
C THR A 74 -19.89 28.64 0.25
N GLU A 75 -20.42 27.91 -0.72
CA GLU A 75 -21.66 27.17 -0.59
C GLU A 75 -21.45 25.70 -0.96
N VAL A 76 -22.27 24.81 -0.37
CA VAL A 76 -22.27 23.40 -0.75
C VAL A 76 -22.87 23.27 -2.15
N THR A 77 -22.04 22.91 -3.12
CA THR A 77 -22.42 22.87 -4.54
C THR A 77 -22.66 21.46 -5.06
N LYS A 78 -22.05 20.46 -4.43
CA LYS A 78 -22.15 19.06 -4.87
C LYS A 78 -21.93 18.11 -3.72
N TRP A 79 -22.56 16.96 -3.78
CA TRP A 79 -22.28 15.82 -2.90
C TRP A 79 -22.46 14.51 -3.67
N LYS A 80 -21.91 13.44 -3.11
CA LYS A 80 -22.08 12.05 -3.57
C LYS A 80 -21.95 11.12 -2.36
N MET A 81 -22.89 10.20 -2.22
CA MET A 81 -22.73 9.06 -1.31
C MET A 81 -21.76 8.06 -1.97
N LEU A 82 -20.62 7.82 -1.33
CA LEU A 82 -19.57 6.94 -1.84
C LEU A 82 -19.87 5.47 -1.54
N ASN A 83 -20.43 5.21 -0.35
CA ASN A 83 -20.96 3.93 0.11
C ASN A 83 -21.94 4.19 1.28
N ASP A 84 -22.46 3.13 1.88
CA ASP A 84 -23.45 3.16 2.97
C ASP A 84 -23.05 3.96 4.20
N SER A 85 -21.76 4.26 4.38
CA SER A 85 -21.22 4.96 5.54
C SER A 85 -20.51 6.28 5.23
N LEU A 86 -20.30 6.61 3.94
CA LEU A 86 -19.33 7.64 3.54
C LEU A 86 -19.87 8.58 2.48
N TYR A 87 -19.65 9.88 2.68
CA TYR A 87 -20.03 10.95 1.77
C TYR A 87 -18.81 11.71 1.26
N TRP A 88 -18.89 12.13 0.01
CA TRP A 88 -18.05 13.18 -0.55
C TRP A 88 -18.91 14.45 -0.72
N ILE A 89 -18.49 15.57 -0.13
CA ILE A 89 -19.23 16.84 -0.15
C ILE A 89 -18.28 17.96 -0.58
N ARG A 90 -18.73 18.84 -1.48
CA ARG A 90 -17.96 19.99 -1.96
C ARG A 90 -18.59 21.30 -1.53
N ALA A 91 -17.81 22.13 -0.86
CA ALA A 91 -18.05 23.56 -0.72
C ALA A 91 -17.20 24.33 -1.76
N ALA A 92 -17.77 25.31 -2.47
CA ALA A 92 -17.05 26.03 -3.51
C ALA A 92 -17.47 27.50 -3.61
N ALA A 93 -16.53 28.32 -4.11
CA ALA A 93 -16.75 29.69 -4.54
C ALA A 93 -15.81 30.03 -5.70
N GLY A 94 -16.37 30.30 -6.88
CA GLY A 94 -15.58 30.57 -8.09
C GLY A 94 -14.62 29.42 -8.42
N PHE A 95 -13.31 29.70 -8.37
CA PHE A 95 -12.25 28.72 -8.66
C PHE A 95 -11.84 27.86 -7.45
N GLU A 96 -12.30 28.22 -6.24
CA GLU A 96 -11.94 27.54 -5.00
C GLU A 96 -12.92 26.40 -4.70
N LYS A 97 -12.35 25.24 -4.36
CA LYS A 97 -13.09 24.01 -4.07
C LYS A 97 -12.49 23.36 -2.83
N TYR A 98 -13.34 23.16 -1.84
CA TYR A 98 -13.05 22.45 -0.60
C TYR A 98 -13.86 21.15 -0.61
N ASP A 99 -13.16 20.03 -0.70
CA ASP A 99 -13.75 18.70 -0.81
C ASP A 99 -13.56 17.94 0.51
N TYR A 100 -14.66 17.43 1.05
CA TYR A 100 -14.74 16.73 2.31
C TYR A 100 -15.16 15.29 2.06
N THR A 101 -14.38 14.34 2.56
CA THR A 101 -14.79 12.94 2.65
C THR A 101 -15.13 12.66 4.10
N ILE A 102 -16.39 12.41 4.40
CA ILE A 102 -16.94 12.42 5.76
C ILE A 102 -17.85 11.20 5.99
N PHE A 103 -17.67 10.52 7.11
CA PHE A 103 -18.49 9.40 7.54
C PHE A 103 -19.85 9.88 8.04
N GLN A 104 -20.87 9.01 8.02
CA GLN A 104 -22.23 9.32 8.48
C GLN A 104 -22.29 9.76 9.95
N ASP A 105 -21.34 9.30 10.77
CA ASP A 105 -21.22 9.70 12.17
C ASP A 105 -20.63 11.11 12.35
N GLY A 106 -20.14 11.75 11.29
CA GLY A 106 -19.51 13.06 11.29
C GLY A 106 -17.98 13.04 11.29
N THR A 107 -17.35 11.87 11.38
CA THR A 107 -15.89 11.74 11.33
C THR A 107 -15.35 12.14 9.95
N ILE A 108 -14.34 13.00 9.89
CA ILE A 108 -13.71 13.38 8.62
C ILE A 108 -12.61 12.39 8.26
N GLN A 109 -12.66 11.83 7.05
CA GLN A 109 -11.59 11.03 6.47
C GLN A 109 -10.55 11.90 5.75
N ASP A 110 -11.01 12.87 4.96
CA ASP A 110 -10.13 13.72 4.16
C ASP A 110 -10.75 15.12 3.99
N ILE A 111 -9.91 16.14 4.05
CA ILE A 111 -10.19 17.49 3.57
C ILE A 111 -9.14 17.79 2.52
N THR A 112 -9.59 18.23 1.35
CA THR A 112 -8.68 18.67 0.28
C THR A 112 -9.13 20.00 -0.30
N TYR A 113 -8.16 20.81 -0.69
CA TYR A 113 -8.38 22.09 -1.36
C TYR A 113 -7.85 22.08 -2.77
N ARG A 114 -8.55 22.79 -3.66
CA ARG A 114 -8.11 23.07 -5.01
C ARG A 114 -8.50 24.46 -5.45
N ASN A 115 -7.59 25.11 -6.16
CA ASN A 115 -7.86 26.32 -6.91
C ASN A 115 -7.57 26.11 -8.40
N ASP A 116 -8.62 26.17 -9.22
CA ASP A 116 -8.50 25.91 -10.67
C ASP A 116 -7.77 27.04 -11.42
N SER A 117 -7.77 28.27 -10.91
CA SER A 117 -7.09 29.41 -11.55
C SER A 117 -5.59 29.39 -11.33
N THR A 118 -5.15 29.03 -10.12
CA THR A 118 -3.71 28.96 -9.78
C THR A 118 -3.12 27.56 -9.99
N LYS A 119 -3.95 26.57 -10.34
CA LYS A 119 -3.61 25.13 -10.39
C LYS A 119 -3.09 24.57 -9.05
N THR A 120 -3.33 25.26 -7.94
CA THR A 120 -2.95 24.80 -6.60
C THR A 120 -3.82 23.63 -6.17
N ARG A 121 -3.20 22.63 -5.55
CA ARG A 121 -3.85 21.47 -4.94
C ARG A 121 -3.22 21.20 -3.59
N GLU A 122 -4.03 21.06 -2.57
CA GLU A 122 -3.59 20.70 -1.22
C GLU A 122 -4.27 19.42 -0.79
N LYS A 123 -3.46 18.38 -0.62
CA LYS A 123 -3.87 17.07 -0.10
C LYS A 123 -2.84 16.65 0.92
N ALA A 124 -3.27 16.32 2.14
CA ALA A 124 -2.36 16.09 3.27
C ALA A 124 -1.19 15.13 2.93
N TYR A 125 -1.48 14.06 2.18
CA TYR A 125 -0.52 13.01 1.81
C TYR A 125 0.48 13.35 0.69
N TYR A 126 0.38 14.56 0.11
CA TYR A 126 1.31 15.10 -0.89
C TYR A 126 1.81 16.50 -0.57
N LEU A 127 1.37 17.10 0.53
CA LEU A 127 1.53 18.54 0.75
C LEU A 127 2.85 18.88 1.44
N LEU A 128 3.23 18.08 2.44
CA LEU A 128 4.34 18.35 3.34
C LEU A 128 5.69 18.06 2.68
N ILE A 129 6.59 19.06 2.71
CA ILE A 129 7.97 18.92 2.22
C ILE A 129 8.83 18.30 3.33
N LYS A 130 9.66 17.33 2.94
CA LYS A 130 10.58 16.60 3.81
C LYS A 130 11.53 17.52 4.58
N ASP A 131 11.79 17.16 5.83
CA ASP A 131 12.72 17.84 6.74
C ASP A 131 12.36 19.32 7.04
N THR A 132 11.10 19.72 6.83
CA THR A 132 10.65 21.11 7.10
C THR A 132 9.84 21.27 8.38
N LYS A 133 9.55 20.18 9.10
CA LYS A 133 8.84 20.22 10.38
C LYS A 133 9.66 20.93 11.44
N LYS A 134 9.19 22.10 11.88
CA LYS A 134 9.72 22.81 13.06
C LYS A 134 8.64 22.88 14.12
N THR A 135 8.89 22.26 15.27
CA THR A 135 7.94 22.26 16.39
C THR A 135 7.68 23.68 16.88
N ILE A 136 6.42 23.99 17.18
CA ILE A 136 5.97 25.27 17.73
C ILE A 136 5.08 25.02 18.95
N PRO A 137 5.04 25.95 19.92
CA PRO A 137 4.10 25.87 21.03
C PRO A 137 2.66 26.19 20.56
N LEU A 138 1.65 25.76 21.33
CA LEU A 138 0.24 25.85 20.93
C LEU A 138 -0.24 27.30 20.74
N GLU A 139 0.34 28.23 21.49
CA GLU A 139 0.04 29.67 21.45
C GLU A 139 0.43 30.32 20.13
N GLU A 140 1.32 29.69 19.35
CA GLU A 140 1.68 30.15 18.00
C GLU A 140 0.70 29.65 16.92
N VAL A 141 -0.16 28.67 17.23
CA VAL A 141 -1.16 28.15 16.29
C VAL A 141 -2.32 29.17 16.15
N PRO A 142 -2.79 29.47 14.92
CA PRO A 142 -3.93 30.37 14.73
C PRO A 142 -5.16 29.90 15.53
N SER A 143 -5.70 30.77 16.39
CA SER A 143 -6.83 30.44 17.27
C SER A 143 -8.05 29.94 16.47
N LYS A 144 -8.32 30.57 15.32
CA LYS A 144 -9.38 30.15 14.39
C LYS A 144 -9.24 28.68 13.96
N ALA A 145 -8.02 28.19 13.71
CA ALA A 145 -7.81 26.80 13.35
C ALA A 145 -8.15 25.86 14.52
N LEU A 146 -7.75 26.23 15.74
CA LEU A 146 -8.06 25.47 16.95
C LEU A 146 -9.57 25.43 17.21
N GLU A 147 -10.25 26.56 17.09
CA GLU A 147 -11.72 26.67 17.21
C GLU A 147 -12.45 25.81 16.19
N THR A 148 -12.02 25.82 14.91
CA THR A 148 -12.60 24.95 13.88
C THR A 148 -12.37 23.47 14.19
N ILE A 149 -11.18 23.08 14.65
CA ILE A 149 -10.88 21.67 14.97
C ILE A 149 -11.73 21.17 16.16
N LYS A 150 -12.07 22.03 17.13
CA LYS A 150 -12.96 21.68 18.25
C LYS A 150 -14.37 21.26 17.82
N VAL A 151 -14.81 21.59 16.59
CA VAL A 151 -16.08 21.09 16.03
C VAL A 151 -16.07 19.57 15.88
N LEU A 152 -14.92 18.97 15.57
CA LEU A 152 -14.76 17.51 15.49
C LEU A 152 -14.29 16.91 16.81
N PHE A 153 -13.44 17.63 17.54
CA PHE A 153 -12.76 17.13 18.73
C PHE A 153 -12.97 18.08 19.92
N PRO A 154 -14.20 18.21 20.46
CA PRO A 154 -14.52 19.19 21.50
C PRO A 154 -13.67 18.99 22.77
N ASP A 155 -13.42 17.73 23.13
CA ASP A 155 -12.75 17.35 24.38
C ASP A 155 -11.25 17.06 24.22
N SER A 156 -10.71 17.06 22.99
CA SER A 156 -9.30 16.76 22.74
C SER A 156 -8.48 18.02 22.49
N GLU A 157 -7.23 18.00 22.93
CA GLU A 157 -6.24 19.05 22.65
C GLU A 157 -5.21 18.59 21.62
N PRO A 158 -4.58 19.51 20.88
CA PRO A 158 -3.47 19.16 20.00
C PRO A 158 -2.33 18.45 20.73
N ARG A 159 -1.93 17.30 20.20
CA ARG A 159 -0.81 16.50 20.73
C ARG A 159 0.53 16.99 20.21
N GLN A 160 0.55 17.42 18.95
CA GLN A 160 1.75 17.88 18.27
C GLN A 160 1.42 19.01 17.31
N THR A 161 2.28 20.02 17.28
CA THR A 161 2.13 21.22 16.48
C THR A 161 3.45 21.59 15.83
N TRP A 162 3.40 21.81 14.52
CA TRP A 162 4.55 22.26 13.75
C TRP A 162 4.19 23.41 12.83
N ILE A 163 5.23 24.12 12.46
CA ILE A 163 5.24 24.96 11.29
C ILE A 163 6.01 24.21 10.20
N VAL A 164 5.41 24.10 9.02
CA VAL A 164 5.92 23.28 7.91
C VAL A 164 5.94 24.07 6.61
N SER A 165 6.85 23.69 5.72
CA SER A 165 6.81 24.14 4.33
C SER A 165 6.03 23.13 3.50
N THR A 166 5.23 23.66 2.57
CA THR A 166 4.43 22.86 1.65
C THR A 166 4.55 23.41 0.24
N PHE A 167 4.17 22.63 -0.76
CA PHE A 167 4.10 23.12 -2.16
C PHE A 167 3.12 24.29 -2.35
N ALA A 168 2.21 24.53 -1.40
CA ALA A 168 1.28 25.66 -1.38
C ALA A 168 1.69 26.78 -0.39
N GLY A 169 2.94 26.75 0.08
CA GLY A 169 3.50 27.69 1.05
C GLY A 169 3.45 27.20 2.50
N LYS A 170 3.72 28.09 3.44
CA LYS A 170 3.81 27.76 4.87
C LYS A 170 2.46 27.30 5.44
N ARG A 171 2.44 26.22 6.23
CA ARG A 171 1.26 25.75 6.96
C ARG A 171 1.57 25.50 8.43
N TYR A 172 0.54 25.60 9.26
CA TYR A 172 0.53 25.07 10.62
C TYR A 172 -0.01 23.64 10.53
N LEU A 173 0.82 22.68 10.94
CA LEU A 173 0.46 21.26 10.99
C LEU A 173 0.07 20.92 12.42
N ILE A 174 -1.17 20.51 12.62
CA ILE A 174 -1.78 20.30 13.94
C ILE A 174 -2.28 18.86 14.00
N VAL A 175 -1.82 18.09 14.99
CA VAL A 175 -2.30 16.72 15.21
C VAL A 175 -3.21 16.68 16.42
N VAL A 176 -4.44 16.24 16.20
CA VAL A 176 -5.44 15.99 17.25
C VAL A 176 -5.91 14.55 17.10
N GLU A 177 -5.87 13.79 18.19
CA GLU A 177 -6.09 12.35 18.16
C GLU A 177 -5.22 11.64 17.11
N ASP A 178 -5.84 11.10 16.07
CA ASP A 178 -5.24 10.41 14.94
C ASP A 178 -5.37 11.20 13.62
N MET A 179 -5.78 12.47 13.67
CA MET A 179 -5.92 13.34 12.50
C MET A 179 -4.85 14.42 12.46
N ALA A 180 -4.29 14.65 11.27
CA ALA A 180 -3.42 15.77 10.95
C ALA A 180 -4.18 16.84 10.15
N PHE A 181 -4.07 18.09 10.56
CA PHE A 181 -4.71 19.26 9.94
C PHE A 181 -3.65 20.26 9.46
N TYR A 182 -3.82 20.77 8.25
CA TYR A 182 -2.96 21.78 7.63
C TYR A 182 -3.71 23.10 7.54
N ALA A 183 -3.34 24.05 8.39
CA ALA A 183 -3.94 25.37 8.45
C ALA A 183 -3.05 26.44 7.80
N ARG A 184 -3.66 27.40 7.11
CA ARG A 184 -3.00 28.63 6.67
C ARG A 184 -2.70 29.55 7.86
N PRO A 185 -1.85 30.58 7.67
CA PRO A 185 -1.62 31.60 8.70
C PRO A 185 -2.88 32.35 9.16
N ASP A 186 -3.93 32.42 8.34
CA ASP A 186 -5.22 33.00 8.72
C ASP A 186 -6.15 31.99 9.44
N GLY A 187 -5.67 30.80 9.75
CA GLY A 187 -6.39 29.74 10.45
C GLY A 187 -7.32 28.89 9.59
N GLN A 188 -7.43 29.16 8.27
CA GLN A 188 -8.24 28.32 7.40
C GLN A 188 -7.61 26.93 7.23
N ILE A 189 -8.36 25.87 7.54
CA ILE A 189 -7.96 24.48 7.25
C ILE A 189 -8.06 24.25 5.74
N GLN A 190 -6.95 23.82 5.12
CA GLN A 190 -6.84 23.56 3.67
C GLN A 190 -6.78 22.07 3.36
N ALA A 191 -6.18 21.28 4.26
CA ALA A 191 -6.13 19.84 4.13
C ALA A 191 -6.17 19.15 5.49
N ALA A 192 -6.71 17.94 5.54
CA ALA A 192 -6.67 17.11 6.74
C ALA A 192 -6.81 15.63 6.39
N ARG A 193 -6.13 14.74 7.12
CA ARG A 193 -6.21 13.29 6.92
C ARG A 193 -5.70 12.54 8.14
N PHE A 194 -6.11 11.29 8.31
CA PHE A 194 -5.55 10.43 9.35
C PHE A 194 -4.03 10.28 9.25
N THR A 195 -3.35 10.30 10.39
CA THR A 195 -1.89 10.16 10.51
C THR A 195 -1.42 8.81 9.99
N ASN A 196 -2.19 7.74 10.24
CA ASN A 196 -1.93 6.38 9.74
C ASN A 196 -2.24 6.21 8.23
N SER A 197 -2.80 7.23 7.58
CA SER A 197 -3.21 7.21 6.18
C SER A 197 -2.53 8.31 5.37
N GLY A 198 -1.28 8.67 5.74
CA GLY A 198 -0.45 9.64 5.03
C GLY A 198 -0.64 11.09 5.48
N GLY A 199 -1.39 11.37 6.54
CA GLY A 199 -1.62 12.73 7.03
C GLY A 199 -0.36 13.49 7.48
N LEU A 200 0.72 12.78 7.81
CA LEU A 200 2.00 13.36 8.25
C LEU A 200 3.13 13.17 7.27
N GLU A 201 2.83 12.72 6.05
CA GLU A 201 3.89 12.23 5.21
C GLU A 201 4.62 13.30 4.42
N GLU A 202 5.94 13.15 4.41
CA GLU A 202 6.90 14.00 3.77
C GLU A 202 7.16 13.58 2.33
N ASN A 203 7.36 14.58 1.47
CA ASN A 203 7.62 14.43 0.06
C ASN A 203 8.93 15.17 -0.27
N TYR A 204 9.68 14.63 -1.23
CA TYR A 204 10.92 15.26 -1.69
C TYR A 204 10.68 16.70 -2.14
N PRO A 205 11.60 17.64 -1.82
CA PRO A 205 11.47 19.03 -2.22
C PRO A 205 11.48 19.15 -3.75
N ASP A 206 10.66 20.05 -4.30
CA ASP A 206 10.79 20.46 -5.69
C ASP A 206 11.92 21.49 -5.77
N THR A 207 13.12 21.04 -6.11
CA THR A 207 14.31 21.90 -6.28
C THR A 207 14.26 22.67 -7.61
N GLY A 208 13.31 22.37 -8.49
CA GLY A 208 13.31 22.83 -9.89
C GLY A 208 14.38 22.16 -10.76
N ASN A 209 15.21 21.27 -10.19
CA ASN A 209 16.22 20.49 -10.89
C ASN A 209 15.95 19.00 -10.68
N GLU A 210 15.44 18.34 -11.72
CA GLU A 210 15.06 16.93 -11.63
C GLU A 210 16.24 16.02 -11.24
N ASP A 211 17.46 16.30 -11.71
CA ASP A 211 18.62 15.47 -11.41
C ASP A 211 18.97 15.51 -9.92
N GLU A 212 18.84 16.68 -9.27
CA GLU A 212 19.06 16.81 -7.83
C GLU A 212 18.03 16.02 -7.02
N ILE A 213 16.77 16.05 -7.44
CA ILE A 213 15.69 15.28 -6.78
C ILE A 213 15.96 13.77 -6.92
N ILE A 214 16.34 13.33 -8.12
CA ILE A 214 16.69 11.92 -8.38
C ILE A 214 17.89 11.51 -7.52
N ASP A 215 18.92 12.34 -7.44
CA ASP A 215 20.11 12.06 -6.63
C ASP A 215 19.79 11.95 -5.14
N GLU A 216 18.89 12.81 -4.62
CA GLU A 216 18.41 12.74 -3.24
C GLU A 216 17.66 11.43 -2.97
N ILE A 217 16.68 11.09 -3.82
CA ILE A 217 15.91 9.83 -3.74
C ILE A 217 16.86 8.63 -3.76
N MET A 218 17.79 8.60 -4.72
CA MET A 218 18.72 7.48 -4.89
C MET A 218 19.74 7.39 -3.75
N SER A 219 20.15 8.53 -3.19
CA SER A 219 21.03 8.57 -2.00
C SER A 219 20.32 7.95 -0.79
N GLU A 220 19.06 8.31 -0.56
CA GLU A 220 18.25 7.74 0.51
C GLU A 220 17.97 6.25 0.29
N ALA A 221 17.61 5.85 -0.93
CA ALA A 221 17.41 4.44 -1.28
C ALA A 221 18.67 3.61 -1.00
N LYS A 222 19.85 4.13 -1.36
CA LYS A 222 21.14 3.49 -1.05
C LYS A 222 21.40 3.41 0.45
N ALA A 223 21.09 4.45 1.21
CA ALA A 223 21.30 4.45 2.65
C ALA A 223 20.36 3.47 3.38
N SER A 224 19.10 3.38 2.95
CA SER A 224 18.05 2.66 3.68
C SER A 224 17.79 1.23 3.18
N LEU A 225 18.07 0.92 1.92
CA LEU A 225 17.67 -0.34 1.28
C LEU A 225 18.85 -1.21 0.81
N ALA A 226 20.11 -0.75 0.91
CA ALA A 226 21.27 -1.49 0.41
C ALA A 226 21.39 -2.92 0.97
N ASP A 227 21.20 -3.08 2.29
CA ASP A 227 21.37 -4.38 2.97
C ASP A 227 20.37 -5.44 2.52
N CYS A 228 19.19 -5.01 2.06
CA CYS A 228 18.13 -5.91 1.62
C CYS A 228 18.06 -6.07 0.10
N ARG A 229 18.74 -5.21 -0.67
CA ARG A 229 18.72 -5.24 -2.14
C ARG A 229 19.09 -6.60 -2.71
N ASN A 230 20.18 -7.21 -2.22
CA ASN A 230 20.58 -8.53 -2.69
C ASN A 230 19.52 -9.60 -2.40
N ARG A 231 18.83 -9.50 -1.28
CA ARG A 231 17.73 -10.40 -0.96
C ARG A 231 16.59 -10.21 -1.95
N PHE A 232 16.11 -8.99 -2.17
CA PHE A 232 14.86 -8.75 -2.92
C PHE A 232 15.04 -8.62 -4.43
N ASN A 233 16.27 -8.46 -4.93
CA ASN A 233 16.55 -8.40 -6.35
C ASN A 233 15.92 -9.58 -7.12
N ILE A 234 15.21 -9.25 -8.21
CA ILE A 234 14.41 -10.20 -8.99
C ILE A 234 15.25 -11.34 -9.55
N ASP A 235 16.45 -11.06 -10.07
CA ASP A 235 17.33 -12.10 -10.61
C ASP A 235 17.77 -13.07 -9.51
N ASN A 236 18.06 -12.56 -8.32
CA ASN A 236 18.40 -13.38 -7.15
C ASN A 236 17.21 -14.24 -6.69
N GLN A 237 15.99 -13.70 -6.71
CA GLN A 237 14.77 -14.47 -6.42
C GLN A 237 14.53 -15.58 -7.45
N ILE A 238 14.70 -15.28 -8.74
CA ILE A 238 14.59 -16.28 -9.82
C ILE A 238 15.64 -17.38 -9.66
N MET A 239 16.89 -17.03 -9.31
CA MET A 239 17.93 -18.02 -9.01
C MET A 239 17.54 -18.92 -7.83
N ARG A 240 16.95 -18.36 -6.76
CA ARG A 240 16.42 -19.14 -5.62
C ARG A 240 15.28 -20.07 -6.00
N ILE A 241 14.48 -19.71 -7.01
CA ILE A 241 13.42 -20.58 -7.54
C ILE A 241 14.05 -21.72 -8.34
N LYS A 242 14.94 -21.40 -9.28
CA LYS A 242 15.59 -22.39 -10.16
C LYS A 242 16.49 -23.38 -9.42
N SER A 243 17.05 -22.99 -8.27
CA SER A 243 17.83 -23.91 -7.42
C SER A 243 16.98 -25.03 -6.80
N LYS A 244 15.66 -24.81 -6.67
CA LYS A 244 14.71 -25.87 -6.28
C LYS A 244 14.40 -26.72 -7.52
N GLN A 245 15.20 -27.75 -7.75
CA GLN A 245 14.98 -28.67 -8.87
C GLN A 245 13.59 -29.33 -8.77
N LEU A 246 12.79 -29.20 -9.83
CA LEU A 246 11.59 -30.00 -10.02
C LEU A 246 11.96 -31.30 -10.73
N LYS A 247 11.49 -32.41 -10.20
CA LYS A 247 11.50 -33.66 -10.96
C LYS A 247 10.54 -33.50 -12.14
N PRO A 248 10.84 -34.07 -13.32
CA PRO A 248 9.93 -34.07 -14.45
C PRO A 248 8.52 -34.51 -14.04
N ASN A 249 7.49 -33.82 -14.53
CA ASN A 249 6.07 -34.08 -14.28
C ASN A 249 5.63 -34.02 -12.80
N SER A 250 6.41 -33.42 -11.91
CA SER A 250 5.98 -33.21 -10.52
C SER A 250 5.12 -31.96 -10.39
N PRO A 251 3.98 -32.03 -9.69
CA PRO A 251 3.18 -30.85 -9.42
C PRO A 251 3.93 -29.90 -8.48
N PHE A 252 3.72 -28.60 -8.67
CA PHE A 252 4.20 -27.57 -7.77
C PHE A 252 3.10 -26.58 -7.45
N ARG A 253 3.25 -25.87 -6.33
CA ARG A 253 2.32 -24.83 -5.88
C ARG A 253 3.01 -23.48 -5.95
N PHE A 254 2.31 -22.47 -6.42
CA PHE A 254 2.71 -21.06 -6.34
C PHE A 254 1.51 -20.22 -5.91
N ILE A 255 1.74 -18.95 -5.58
CA ILE A 255 0.70 -18.00 -5.19
C ILE A 255 0.85 -16.75 -6.04
N ILE A 256 -0.29 -16.19 -6.47
CA ILE A 256 -0.38 -14.83 -7.00
C ILE A 256 -1.28 -14.04 -6.04
N MET A 257 -0.83 -12.87 -5.63
CA MET A 257 -1.55 -11.93 -4.75
C MET A 257 -1.28 -10.50 -5.24
N GLY A 258 -1.93 -9.49 -4.66
CA GLY A 258 -1.74 -8.08 -5.04
C GLY A 258 -2.30 -7.13 -4.00
N ASP A 259 -2.00 -5.84 -4.15
CA ASP A 259 -2.63 -4.74 -3.38
C ASP A 259 -2.40 -4.82 -1.86
N SER A 260 -1.26 -5.36 -1.44
CA SER A 260 -0.91 -5.58 -0.03
C SER A 260 -0.39 -4.33 0.68
N ARG A 261 -0.63 -3.10 0.18
CA ARG A 261 -0.07 -1.83 0.67
C ARG A 261 -0.76 -1.17 1.87
N SER A 262 -2.01 -1.56 2.18
CA SER A 262 -2.90 -0.71 2.98
C SER A 262 -2.91 -1.01 4.49
N ASN A 263 -2.35 -2.14 4.94
CA ASN A 263 -2.47 -2.57 6.33
C ASN A 263 -1.30 -3.49 6.73
N ALA A 264 -0.44 -3.00 7.64
CA ALA A 264 0.79 -3.70 8.04
C ALA A 264 0.51 -5.02 8.77
N ASP A 265 -0.53 -5.05 9.60
CA ASP A 265 -0.90 -6.26 10.33
C ASP A 265 -1.50 -7.31 9.40
N LEU A 266 -2.29 -6.88 8.41
CA LEU A 266 -2.83 -7.76 7.38
C LEU A 266 -1.71 -8.32 6.51
N TRP A 267 -0.80 -7.46 6.03
CA TRP A 267 0.37 -7.87 5.26
C TRP A 267 1.21 -8.92 6.00
N SER A 268 1.51 -8.69 7.29
CA SER A 268 2.20 -9.68 8.13
C SER A 268 1.42 -10.99 8.25
N THR A 269 0.10 -10.91 8.35
CA THR A 269 -0.76 -12.09 8.49
C THR A 269 -0.86 -12.89 7.19
N GLU A 270 -0.96 -12.24 6.04
CA GLU A 270 -0.93 -12.90 4.72
C GLU A 270 0.33 -13.74 4.55
N LEU A 271 1.50 -13.19 4.89
CA LEU A 271 2.76 -13.95 4.82
C LEU A 271 2.79 -15.13 5.79
N LYS A 272 2.28 -14.97 7.02
CA LYS A 272 2.15 -16.07 7.99
C LYS A 272 1.26 -17.18 7.46
N HIS A 273 0.17 -16.84 6.78
CA HIS A 273 -0.72 -17.83 6.14
C HIS A 273 0.01 -18.61 5.07
N ILE A 274 0.69 -17.89 4.18
CA ILE A 274 1.43 -18.49 3.07
C ILE A 274 2.52 -19.43 3.61
N ALA A 275 3.23 -19.02 4.66
CA ALA A 275 4.33 -19.79 5.25
C ALA A 275 3.89 -21.14 5.83
N VAL A 276 2.65 -21.25 6.32
CA VAL A 276 2.14 -22.50 6.95
C VAL A 276 1.46 -23.45 5.96
N LEU A 277 1.25 -23.06 4.70
CA LEU A 277 0.60 -23.90 3.70
C LEU A 277 1.35 -25.22 3.45
N LYS A 278 0.56 -26.30 3.26
CA LYS A 278 1.04 -27.64 2.88
C LYS A 278 0.31 -28.15 1.64
N PRO A 279 1.01 -28.63 0.58
CA PRO A 279 2.44 -28.42 0.31
C PRO A 279 2.85 -26.94 0.32
N LYS A 280 4.12 -26.68 0.66
CA LYS A 280 4.67 -25.32 0.72
C LYS A 280 4.76 -24.74 -0.70
N PRO A 281 4.35 -23.48 -0.93
CA PRO A 281 4.55 -22.83 -2.21
C PRO A 281 6.04 -22.72 -2.57
N TYR A 282 6.34 -22.86 -3.85
CA TYR A 282 7.69 -22.71 -4.39
C TYR A 282 8.12 -21.25 -4.46
N PHE A 283 7.17 -20.36 -4.75
CA PHE A 283 7.32 -18.91 -4.80
C PHE A 283 5.96 -18.22 -4.65
N VAL A 284 6.00 -16.91 -4.40
CA VAL A 284 4.88 -15.97 -4.41
C VAL A 284 5.17 -14.91 -5.46
N ILE A 285 4.15 -14.51 -6.22
CA ILE A 285 4.17 -13.34 -7.09
C ILE A 285 3.16 -12.34 -6.51
N ASN A 286 3.61 -11.14 -6.21
CA ASN A 286 2.75 -10.02 -5.86
C ASN A 286 2.57 -9.14 -7.12
N SER A 287 1.33 -8.89 -7.55
CA SER A 287 0.99 -8.19 -8.78
C SER A 287 1.07 -6.66 -8.65
N GLY A 288 1.81 -6.15 -7.67
CA GLY A 288 2.06 -4.73 -7.48
C GLY A 288 1.16 -4.09 -6.44
N ASP A 289 1.42 -2.80 -6.22
CA ASP A 289 0.85 -1.99 -5.15
C ASP A 289 1.19 -2.58 -3.77
N ILE A 290 2.49 -2.72 -3.54
CA ILE A 290 3.10 -3.29 -2.34
C ILE A 290 3.40 -2.23 -1.27
N VAL A 291 3.50 -0.97 -1.68
CA VAL A 291 3.63 0.19 -0.77
C VAL A 291 2.63 1.29 -1.14
N PRO A 292 2.28 2.20 -0.21
CA PRO A 292 1.25 3.20 -0.47
C PRO A 292 1.60 4.24 -1.55
N ARG A 293 2.86 4.65 -1.71
CA ARG A 293 3.25 5.76 -2.60
C ARG A 293 4.62 5.59 -3.26
N GLY A 294 5.34 4.51 -2.98
CA GLY A 294 6.60 4.20 -3.64
C GLY A 294 7.79 4.93 -3.04
N LEU A 295 7.67 5.39 -1.78
CA LEU A 295 8.76 6.10 -1.10
C LEU A 295 9.72 5.12 -0.41
N VAL A 296 10.99 5.49 -0.28
CA VAL A 296 12.03 4.66 0.36
C VAL A 296 11.60 4.16 1.74
N LYS A 297 11.07 5.07 2.56
CA LYS A 297 10.61 4.79 3.92
C LYS A 297 9.51 3.72 3.96
N GLU A 298 8.58 3.72 3.00
CA GLU A 298 7.51 2.74 2.95
C GLU A 298 8.05 1.34 2.62
N TYR A 299 9.04 1.22 1.73
CA TYR A 299 9.70 -0.07 1.53
C TYR A 299 10.39 -0.55 2.82
N GLN A 300 11.13 0.34 3.47
CA GLN A 300 11.94 0.04 4.66
C GLN A 300 11.09 -0.34 5.89
N GLU A 301 10.03 0.42 6.16
CA GLU A 301 9.25 0.31 7.40
C GLU A 301 8.00 -0.56 7.24
N TYR A 302 7.45 -0.68 6.04
CA TYR A 302 6.20 -1.42 5.79
C TYR A 302 6.46 -2.75 5.05
N PHE A 303 7.03 -2.70 3.84
CA PHE A 303 7.06 -3.87 2.96
C PHE A 303 8.07 -4.93 3.42
N ILE A 304 9.30 -4.50 3.70
CA ILE A 304 10.44 -5.37 4.00
C ILE A 304 10.30 -6.12 5.34
N PRO A 305 9.92 -5.50 6.47
CA PRO A 305 10.06 -6.15 7.77
C PRO A 305 9.33 -7.49 7.88
N PRO A 306 8.07 -7.64 7.42
CA PRO A 306 7.38 -8.94 7.45
C PRO A 306 8.02 -10.02 6.57
N LEU A 307 8.75 -9.61 5.53
CA LEU A 307 9.45 -10.53 4.63
C LEU A 307 10.80 -11.01 5.18
N LEU A 308 11.34 -10.41 6.26
CA LEU A 308 12.66 -10.78 6.79
C LEU A 308 12.72 -12.22 7.29
N ASP A 309 11.63 -12.74 7.85
CA ASP A 309 11.51 -14.14 8.30
C ASP A 309 10.80 -15.04 7.27
N PHE A 310 10.46 -14.49 6.11
CA PHE A 310 9.78 -15.22 5.04
C PHE A 310 10.79 -15.87 4.08
N ASP A 311 10.80 -17.20 4.03
CA ASP A 311 11.81 -18.01 3.31
C ASP A 311 11.38 -18.45 1.90
N ILE A 312 10.11 -18.24 1.53
CA ILE A 312 9.61 -18.51 0.18
C ILE A 312 10.06 -17.35 -0.73
N PRO A 313 10.62 -17.63 -1.92
CA PRO A 313 10.91 -16.59 -2.91
C PRO A 313 9.68 -15.72 -3.19
N HIS A 314 9.87 -14.41 -3.18
CA HIS A 314 8.82 -13.42 -3.33
C HIS A 314 9.20 -12.47 -4.48
N LEU A 315 8.43 -12.54 -5.55
CA LEU A 315 8.57 -11.75 -6.77
C LEU A 315 7.49 -10.68 -6.81
N THR A 316 7.76 -9.57 -7.50
CA THR A 316 6.84 -8.43 -7.57
C THR A 316 6.72 -7.93 -9.00
N ALA A 317 5.49 -7.70 -9.47
CA ALA A 317 5.23 -6.74 -10.53
C ALA A 317 5.10 -5.34 -9.91
N ILE A 318 5.27 -4.31 -10.72
CA ILE A 318 5.11 -2.93 -10.25
C ILE A 318 3.66 -2.46 -10.36
N GLY A 319 3.15 -1.82 -9.31
CA GLY A 319 1.85 -1.17 -9.29
C GLY A 319 1.92 0.36 -9.38
N ASN A 320 0.75 0.99 -9.56
CA ASN A 320 0.68 2.45 -9.72
C ASN A 320 0.89 3.21 -8.40
N HIS A 321 0.97 2.52 -7.27
CA HIS A 321 1.40 3.10 -6.00
C HIS A 321 2.90 2.92 -5.77
N ASP A 322 3.56 2.00 -6.47
CA ASP A 322 4.97 1.66 -6.22
C ASP A 322 5.96 2.60 -6.94
N PHE A 323 5.50 3.33 -7.96
CA PHE A 323 6.36 4.01 -8.94
C PHE A 323 7.03 5.32 -8.48
N GLY A 324 6.82 5.73 -7.23
CA GLY A 324 7.43 6.90 -6.62
C GLY A 324 7.36 8.18 -7.48
N TYR A 325 8.47 8.93 -7.47
CA TYR A 325 8.60 10.21 -8.14
C TYR A 325 8.32 10.13 -9.65
N GLN A 326 7.36 10.93 -10.13
CA GLN A 326 6.97 11.06 -11.53
C GLN A 326 6.82 9.74 -12.32
N ARG A 327 6.39 8.66 -11.65
CA ARG A 327 6.24 7.32 -12.25
C ARG A 327 7.57 6.75 -12.77
N LYS A 328 8.72 7.15 -12.21
CA LYS A 328 10.06 6.70 -12.63
C LYS A 328 10.55 5.44 -11.90
N ALA A 329 9.83 5.00 -10.87
CA ALA A 329 10.08 3.76 -10.13
C ALA A 329 11.53 3.64 -9.59
N LEU A 330 12.12 4.74 -9.13
CA LEU A 330 13.54 4.81 -8.77
C LEU A 330 13.85 3.89 -7.57
N GLU A 331 13.05 4.02 -6.52
CA GLU A 331 13.13 3.26 -5.28
C GLU A 331 12.86 1.77 -5.53
N TYR A 332 11.82 1.47 -6.29
CA TYR A 332 11.44 0.12 -6.70
C TYR A 332 12.59 -0.56 -7.46
N ARG A 333 13.09 0.08 -8.52
CA ARG A 333 14.18 -0.46 -9.34
C ARG A 333 15.50 -0.56 -8.56
N TYR A 334 15.74 0.35 -7.62
CA TYR A 334 16.88 0.22 -6.73
C TYR A 334 16.78 -1.08 -5.92
N LEU A 335 15.65 -1.33 -5.26
CA LEU A 335 15.43 -2.49 -4.39
C LEU A 335 15.37 -3.82 -5.17
N PHE A 336 14.60 -3.87 -6.24
CA PHE A 336 14.29 -5.08 -6.99
C PHE A 336 15.21 -5.31 -8.20
N GLY A 337 16.03 -4.32 -8.58
CA GLY A 337 16.95 -4.36 -9.72
C GLY A 337 16.40 -3.63 -10.95
N ASP A 338 17.28 -3.24 -11.87
CA ASP A 338 16.89 -2.45 -13.05
C ASP A 338 15.96 -3.20 -14.01
N ASN A 339 16.06 -4.54 -14.05
CA ASN A 339 15.21 -5.40 -14.87
C ASN A 339 13.86 -5.74 -14.20
N SER A 340 13.53 -5.11 -13.06
CA SER A 340 12.36 -5.49 -12.25
C SER A 340 10.99 -5.05 -12.79
N LEU A 341 10.97 -4.19 -13.82
CA LEU A 341 9.73 -3.70 -14.41
C LEU A 341 9.12 -4.70 -15.40
N ASN A 342 9.97 -5.27 -16.24
CA ASN A 342 9.59 -6.21 -17.29
C ASN A 342 10.55 -7.40 -17.24
N TYR A 343 10.07 -8.56 -16.81
CA TYR A 343 10.89 -9.77 -16.72
C TYR A 343 10.07 -11.03 -16.87
N TYR A 344 10.74 -12.14 -17.21
CA TYR A 344 10.12 -13.45 -17.24
C TYR A 344 11.05 -14.52 -16.66
N PHE A 345 10.47 -15.63 -16.25
CA PHE A 345 11.22 -16.82 -15.90
C PHE A 345 10.41 -18.09 -16.19
N ASP A 346 11.15 -19.13 -16.50
CA ASP A 346 10.60 -20.45 -16.80
C ASP A 346 10.73 -21.37 -15.59
N TYR A 347 9.63 -22.03 -15.22
CA TYR A 347 9.62 -23.00 -14.12
C TYR A 347 8.49 -24.04 -14.28
N GLY A 348 8.84 -25.33 -14.21
CA GLY A 348 7.85 -26.42 -14.17
C GLY A 348 6.93 -26.53 -15.38
N GLY A 349 7.39 -26.14 -16.58
CA GLY A 349 6.55 -26.12 -17.79
C GLY A 349 5.68 -24.87 -17.94
N TYR A 350 5.94 -23.83 -17.14
CA TYR A 350 5.30 -22.54 -17.23
C TYR A 350 6.33 -21.46 -17.53
N ARG A 351 5.93 -20.48 -18.34
CA ARG A 351 6.59 -19.17 -18.44
C ARG A 351 5.78 -18.15 -17.65
N PHE A 352 6.38 -17.60 -16.61
CA PHE A 352 5.82 -16.51 -15.81
C PHE A 352 6.38 -15.19 -16.32
N ILE A 353 5.51 -14.22 -16.61
CA ILE A 353 5.85 -12.95 -17.25
C ILE A 353 5.26 -11.84 -16.41
N MET A 354 6.12 -10.93 -15.94
CA MET A 354 5.72 -9.73 -15.21
C MET A 354 5.90 -8.55 -16.16
N VAL A 355 4.84 -7.76 -16.29
CA VAL A 355 4.74 -6.66 -17.26
C VAL A 355 4.39 -5.37 -16.54
N ASP A 356 5.17 -4.33 -16.79
CA ASP A 356 4.86 -2.98 -16.36
C ASP A 356 3.87 -2.32 -17.33
N ASN A 357 2.71 -1.95 -16.80
CA ASN A 357 1.72 -1.17 -17.54
C ASN A 357 1.28 0.11 -16.80
N VAL A 358 2.08 0.57 -15.84
CA VAL A 358 1.74 1.68 -14.93
C VAL A 358 2.81 2.75 -14.84
N THR A 359 4.08 2.45 -15.11
CA THR A 359 5.13 3.48 -15.02
C THR A 359 5.22 4.36 -16.26
N ALA A 360 6.11 5.35 -16.21
CA ALA A 360 6.54 6.13 -17.37
C ALA A 360 7.99 5.82 -17.76
N VAL A 361 8.58 4.72 -17.25
CA VAL A 361 10.00 4.38 -17.47
C VAL A 361 10.24 3.88 -18.88
N GLN A 362 9.38 2.98 -19.37
CA GLN A 362 9.44 2.44 -20.71
C GLN A 362 8.16 2.78 -21.47
N PRO A 363 8.24 3.19 -22.75
CA PRO A 363 7.06 3.33 -23.59
C PRO A 363 6.25 2.03 -23.63
N LEU A 364 4.92 2.15 -23.59
CA LEU A 364 4.03 0.99 -23.67
C LEU A 364 4.26 0.18 -24.96
N THR A 365 4.59 0.84 -26.07
CA THR A 365 4.89 0.18 -27.35
C THR A 365 6.09 -0.75 -27.24
N GLU A 366 7.19 -0.29 -26.63
CA GLU A 366 8.37 -1.12 -26.44
C GLU A 366 8.11 -2.27 -25.47
N THR A 367 7.27 -2.05 -24.45
CA THR A 367 6.85 -3.10 -23.52
C THR A 367 6.00 -4.17 -24.24
N ILE A 368 5.13 -3.75 -25.17
CA ILE A 368 4.33 -4.65 -26.01
C ILE A 368 5.24 -5.45 -26.96
N ASP A 369 6.19 -4.80 -27.63
CA ASP A 369 7.12 -5.47 -28.55
C ASP A 369 7.98 -6.51 -27.80
N TRP A 370 8.44 -6.15 -26.60
CA TRP A 370 9.14 -7.08 -25.72
C TRP A 370 8.25 -8.25 -25.30
N LEU A 371 7.00 -7.98 -24.92
CA LEU A 371 6.04 -9.02 -24.51
C LEU A 371 5.73 -9.99 -25.66
N ASP A 372 5.57 -9.49 -26.89
CA ASP A 372 5.34 -10.32 -28.07
C ASP A 372 6.53 -11.26 -28.35
N SER A 373 7.77 -10.75 -28.25
CA SER A 373 8.98 -11.58 -28.32
C SER A 373 9.01 -12.63 -27.20
N VAL A 374 8.76 -12.26 -25.95
CA VAL A 374 8.76 -13.20 -24.81
C VAL A 374 7.69 -14.28 -24.95
N LEU A 375 6.52 -13.95 -25.51
CA LEU A 375 5.43 -14.89 -25.74
C LEU A 375 5.70 -15.83 -26.92
N SER A 376 6.26 -15.31 -28.01
CA SER A 376 6.56 -16.08 -29.23
C SER A 376 7.77 -17.01 -29.06
N GLU A 377 8.75 -16.62 -28.26
CA GLU A 377 9.92 -17.43 -27.92
C GLU A 377 9.66 -18.46 -26.81
N ALA A 378 8.46 -18.48 -26.23
CA ALA A 378 8.10 -19.46 -25.22
C ALA A 378 8.01 -20.86 -25.85
N PRO A 379 8.57 -21.91 -25.21
CA PRO A 379 8.42 -23.27 -25.70
C PRO A 379 6.95 -23.63 -25.95
N GLU A 380 6.67 -24.33 -27.06
CA GLU A 380 5.29 -24.61 -27.50
C GLU A 380 4.47 -25.33 -26.42
N ASN A 381 5.11 -26.21 -25.66
CA ASN A 381 4.50 -26.99 -24.59
C ASN A 381 4.39 -26.24 -23.25
N PHE A 382 4.78 -24.96 -23.17
CA PHE A 382 4.69 -24.18 -21.94
C PHE A 382 3.36 -23.45 -21.84
N HIS A 383 2.78 -23.51 -20.64
CA HIS A 383 1.73 -22.59 -20.24
C HIS A 383 2.33 -21.21 -19.99
N LYS A 384 1.63 -20.14 -20.39
CA LYS A 384 2.05 -18.76 -20.15
C LYS A 384 1.17 -18.13 -19.06
N ILE A 385 1.79 -17.52 -18.06
CA ILE A 385 1.11 -16.75 -17.02
C ILE A 385 1.65 -15.33 -17.09
N VAL A 386 0.77 -14.39 -17.44
CA VAL A 386 1.09 -12.96 -17.53
C VAL A 386 0.51 -12.26 -16.31
N VAL A 387 1.36 -11.49 -15.61
CA VAL A 387 1.01 -10.70 -14.45
C VAL A 387 1.28 -9.23 -14.77
N ALA A 388 0.23 -8.43 -14.71
CA ALA A 388 0.29 -6.98 -14.82
C ALA A 388 -0.57 -6.39 -13.71
N HIS A 389 -0.21 -5.20 -13.22
CA HIS A 389 -0.93 -4.59 -12.11
C HIS A 389 -2.30 -4.06 -12.54
N SER A 390 -2.32 -3.14 -13.51
CA SER A 390 -3.59 -2.63 -14.02
C SER A 390 -4.25 -3.67 -14.94
N PRO A 391 -5.54 -3.99 -14.77
CA PRO A 391 -6.23 -4.88 -15.70
C PRO A 391 -6.20 -4.32 -17.13
N PHE A 392 -5.96 -5.18 -18.12
CA PHE A 392 -6.05 -4.77 -19.52
C PHE A 392 -7.50 -4.40 -19.87
N GLY A 393 -7.72 -3.26 -20.54
CA GLY A 393 -9.05 -2.69 -20.76
C GLY A 393 -9.98 -3.50 -21.67
N ASN A 394 -9.47 -4.52 -22.35
CA ASN A 394 -10.22 -5.46 -23.19
C ASN A 394 -10.52 -6.79 -22.50
N VAL A 395 -10.12 -6.96 -21.24
CA VAL A 395 -10.60 -8.08 -20.43
C VAL A 395 -12.03 -7.74 -20.07
N GLU A 396 -13.00 -8.46 -20.65
CA GLU A 396 -14.35 -8.47 -20.11
C GLU A 396 -14.21 -8.76 -18.61
N LYS A 397 -14.54 -7.76 -17.79
CA LYS A 397 -14.68 -7.97 -16.36
C LYS A 397 -15.62 -9.16 -16.22
N TRP A 398 -15.09 -10.29 -15.73
CA TRP A 398 -15.79 -11.52 -15.34
C TRP A 398 -16.01 -12.59 -16.41
N LEU A 399 -15.02 -13.48 -16.55
CA LEU A 399 -15.20 -14.88 -16.95
C LEU A 399 -14.56 -15.75 -15.87
N TYR A 400 -15.21 -15.85 -14.70
CA TYR A 400 -14.89 -16.80 -13.62
C TYR A 400 -16.17 -17.36 -13.01
#